data_AF-Q0YTP9-F1
#
_entry.id   AF-Q0YTP9-F1
#
_cell.length_a   1.000
_cell.length_b   1.000
_cell.length_c   1.000
_cell.angle_alpha   90.00
_cell.angle_beta   90.00
_cell.angle_gamma   90.00
#
_symmetry.space_group_name_H-M   'P 1'
#
loop_
_entity.id
_entity.type
_entity.pdbx_description
1 polymer ?
#
loop_
_entity_poly.entity_id
_entity_poly.type
_entity_poly.pdbx_seq_one_letter_code
_entity_poly.pdbx_strand_id
1 'polypeptide(L)'
;MRDHTPDFTMHELSGENKALIRNTVQQLFEKLSGDGKLTGDTLLEFWIEVPGQKRPRGTFSGGFLMPDSFIYISDYFQPDATSLKPGGDYEVKGEGLDKVWDDLLDELFYQVEIFTSPVFPAKGVTLELWAGNRQRPEGEWVYAVDRKIELH
;
A
#
# COMPACT_ATOMS: atom_id res chain seq x y z
N MET A 1 28.96 23.35 10.69
CA MET A 1 27.79 22.46 10.74
C MET A 1 27.41 22.19 9.30
N ARG A 2 27.72 21.03 8.73
CA ARG A 2 27.25 20.71 7.37
C ARG A 2 25.78 20.35 7.52
N ASP A 3 24.94 21.09 6.81
CA ASP A 3 23.53 20.79 6.68
C ASP A 3 23.44 19.43 5.97
N HIS A 4 23.15 18.37 6.74
CA HIS A 4 22.96 17.02 6.24
C HIS A 4 21.48 16.77 5.95
N THR A 5 20.73 17.82 5.61
CA THR A 5 19.37 17.64 5.08
C THR A 5 19.51 16.89 3.75
N PRO A 6 19.04 15.64 3.65
CA PRO A 6 19.03 14.94 2.38
C PRO A 6 18.23 15.78 1.38
N ASP A 7 18.70 15.92 0.15
CA ASP A 7 17.93 16.54 -0.93
C ASP A 7 16.67 15.71 -1.17
N PHE A 8 15.59 16.02 -0.45
CA PHE A 8 14.29 15.39 -0.64
C PHE A 8 13.69 15.97 -1.91
N THR A 9 13.78 15.22 -3.00
CA THR A 9 13.07 15.53 -4.23
C THR A 9 11.97 14.48 -4.40
N MET A 10 10.72 14.93 -4.31
CA MET A 10 9.59 14.03 -4.54
C MET A 10 9.48 13.75 -6.04
N HIS A 11 9.54 12.47 -6.38
CA HIS A 11 9.41 12.00 -7.76
C HIS A 11 8.00 11.45 -7.93
N GLU A 12 7.15 12.19 -8.64
CA GLU A 12 5.78 11.75 -8.90
C GLU A 12 5.76 10.48 -9.75
N LEU A 13 4.86 9.55 -9.40
CA LEU A 13 4.62 8.37 -10.19
C LEU A 13 4.02 8.77 -11.55
N SER A 14 4.52 8.14 -12.62
CA SER A 14 3.92 8.26 -13.94
C SER A 14 2.46 7.79 -13.94
N GLY A 15 1.65 8.30 -14.87
CA GLY A 15 0.25 7.88 -15.01
C GLY A 15 0.10 6.37 -15.25
N GLU A 16 1.07 5.77 -15.95
CA GLU A 16 1.12 4.32 -16.18
C GLU A 16 1.36 3.55 -14.87
N ASN A 17 2.31 4.00 -14.04
CA ASN A 17 2.57 3.40 -12.73
C ASN A 17 1.33 3.53 -11.82
N LYS A 18 0.70 4.71 -11.76
CA LYS A 18 -0.52 4.94 -10.97
C LYS A 18 -1.66 4.01 -11.42
N ALA A 19 -1.85 3.85 -12.74
CA ALA A 19 -2.88 2.95 -13.28
C ALA A 19 -2.59 1.47 -12.95
N LEU A 20 -1.33 1.03 -13.04
CA LEU A 20 -0.95 -0.36 -12.72
C LEU A 20 -1.14 -0.66 -11.22
N ILE A 21 -0.72 0.26 -10.35
CA ILE A 21 -0.94 0.16 -8.91
C ILE A 21 -2.44 0.12 -8.61
N ARG A 22 -3.22 1.06 -9.16
CA ARG A 22 -4.69 1.11 -9.00
C ARG A 22 -5.34 -0.22 -9.34
N ASN A 23 -5.08 -0.75 -10.55
CA ASN A 23 -5.65 -2.01 -11.00
C ASN A 23 -5.27 -3.18 -10.07
N THR A 24 -4.03 -3.17 -9.57
CA THR A 24 -3.53 -4.23 -8.68
C THR A 24 -4.20 -4.18 -7.31
N VAL A 25 -4.32 -2.99 -6.71
CA VAL A 25 -4.98 -2.78 -5.42
C VAL A 25 -6.48 -3.08 -5.51
N GLN A 26 -7.15 -2.67 -6.59
CA GLN A 26 -8.56 -2.98 -6.80
C GLN A 26 -8.80 -4.49 -6.87
N GLN A 27 -8.00 -5.22 -7.67
CA GLN A 27 -8.08 -6.69 -7.75
C GLN A 27 -7.84 -7.36 -6.40
N LEU A 28 -6.89 -6.86 -5.61
CA LEU A 28 -6.62 -7.34 -4.25
C LEU A 28 -7.85 -7.23 -3.35
N PHE A 29 -8.47 -6.05 -3.32
CA PHE A 29 -9.57 -5.74 -2.42
C PHE A 29 -10.86 -6.42 -2.84
N GLU A 30 -11.12 -6.49 -4.15
CA GLU A 30 -12.24 -7.27 -4.70
C GLU A 30 -12.12 -8.75 -4.30
N LYS A 31 -10.90 -9.30 -4.35
CA LYS A 31 -10.64 -10.68 -3.94
C LYS A 31 -10.83 -10.88 -2.43
N LEU A 32 -10.28 -9.98 -1.61
CA LEU A 32 -10.45 -9.98 -0.15
C LEU A 32 -11.92 -9.90 0.27
N SER A 33 -12.66 -8.97 -0.33
CA SER A 33 -14.09 -8.77 -0.05
C SER A 33 -14.92 -9.96 -0.52
N GLY A 34 -14.67 -10.45 -1.75
CA GLY A 34 -15.37 -11.61 -2.31
C GLY A 34 -15.19 -12.90 -1.51
N ASP A 35 -14.02 -13.06 -0.88
CA ASP A 35 -13.73 -14.22 -0.03
C ASP A 35 -14.14 -14.01 1.44
N GLY A 36 -14.78 -12.88 1.78
CA GLY A 36 -15.24 -12.56 3.14
C GLY A 36 -14.10 -12.38 4.14
N LYS A 37 -12.94 -11.90 3.66
CA LYS A 37 -11.71 -11.74 4.45
C LYS A 37 -11.39 -10.29 4.79
N LEU A 38 -12.18 -9.36 4.26
CA LEU A 38 -12.15 -7.94 4.63
C LEU A 38 -12.78 -7.77 6.02
N THR A 39 -11.95 -7.73 7.06
CA THR A 39 -12.33 -7.52 8.46
C THR A 39 -11.77 -6.19 8.95
N GLY A 40 -12.12 -5.79 10.18
CA GLY A 40 -11.59 -4.56 10.78
C GLY A 40 -10.06 -4.52 10.94
N ASP A 41 -9.41 -5.69 10.89
CA ASP A 41 -7.96 -5.82 11.04
C ASP A 41 -7.23 -5.91 9.68
N THR A 42 -7.94 -5.74 8.56
CA THR A 42 -7.33 -5.87 7.24
C THR A 42 -6.46 -4.65 6.90
N LEU A 43 -5.25 -4.94 6.46
CA LEU A 43 -4.25 -3.96 6.04
C LEU A 43 -3.91 -4.15 4.56
N LEU A 44 -3.60 -3.04 3.88
CA LEU A 44 -2.79 -3.03 2.67
C LEU A 44 -1.36 -2.70 3.08
N GLU A 45 -0.42 -3.60 2.82
CA GLU A 45 0.99 -3.44 3.12
C GLU A 45 1.81 -3.38 1.84
N PHE A 46 2.92 -2.66 1.86
CA PHE A 46 3.81 -2.60 0.71
C PHE A 46 5.29 -2.46 1.05
N TRP A 47 6.11 -2.96 0.12
CA TRP A 47 7.56 -2.98 0.18
C TRP A 47 8.12 -2.39 -1.10
N ILE A 48 9.19 -1.62 -0.97
CA ILE A 48 9.84 -0.94 -2.08
C ILE A 48 11.31 -1.35 -2.11
N GLU A 49 11.64 -2.15 -3.11
CA GLU A 49 13.01 -2.51 -3.41
C GLU A 49 13.61 -1.49 -4.39
N VAL A 50 14.66 -0.81 -3.95
CA VAL A 50 15.40 0.16 -4.75
C VAL A 50 16.76 -0.43 -5.14
N PRO A 51 17.10 -0.52 -6.44
CA PRO A 51 18.40 -1.01 -6.89
C PRO A 51 19.56 -0.25 -6.24
N GLY A 52 20.53 -1.00 -5.72
CA GLY A 52 21.72 -0.43 -5.08
C GLY A 52 21.49 0.14 -3.68
N GLN A 53 20.24 0.24 -3.21
CA GLN A 53 19.93 0.64 -1.85
C GLN A 53 19.57 -0.61 -1.03
N LYS A 54 20.50 -1.03 -0.16
CA LYS A 54 20.19 -2.05 0.85
C LYS A 54 19.32 -1.40 1.92
N ARG A 55 18.00 -1.43 1.74
CA ARG A 55 17.07 -1.20 2.83
C ARG A 55 16.94 -2.51 3.59
N PRO A 56 17.30 -2.58 4.88
CA PRO A 56 16.94 -3.73 5.67
C PRO A 56 15.41 -3.75 5.69
N ARG A 57 14.79 -4.70 4.97
CA ARG A 57 13.39 -5.07 5.21
C ARG A 57 13.31 -5.30 6.72
N GLY A 58 12.65 -4.39 7.44
CA GLY A 58 12.99 -4.16 8.84
C GLY A 58 12.78 -5.41 9.67
N THR A 59 13.84 -6.05 10.16
CA THR A 59 13.67 -7.21 11.04
C THR A 59 13.31 -6.73 12.44
N PHE A 60 12.07 -6.96 12.89
CA PHE A 60 11.72 -6.76 14.29
C PHE A 60 12.45 -7.80 15.16
N SER A 61 12.67 -7.51 16.45
CA SER A 61 13.31 -8.46 17.37
C SER A 61 12.48 -9.75 17.44
N GLY A 62 12.95 -10.80 16.76
CA GLY A 62 12.17 -12.01 16.49
C GLY A 62 12.35 -12.58 15.07
N GLY A 63 12.93 -11.82 14.13
CA GLY A 63 13.34 -12.32 12.81
C GLY A 63 12.34 -12.10 11.66
N PHE A 64 11.37 -11.20 11.83
CA PHE A 64 10.30 -10.96 10.84
C PHE A 64 10.50 -9.69 10.05
N LEU A 65 10.27 -9.74 8.74
CA LEU A 65 10.36 -8.58 7.82
C LEU A 65 9.16 -7.64 8.03
N MET A 66 9.42 -6.37 8.31
CA MET A 66 8.41 -5.30 8.35
C MET A 66 8.21 -4.69 6.95
N PRO A 67 6.98 -4.28 6.61
CA PRO A 67 6.72 -3.44 5.44
C PRO A 67 7.39 -2.08 5.56
N ASP A 68 7.62 -1.43 4.42
CA ASP A 68 8.00 -0.02 4.41
C ASP A 68 6.84 0.84 4.92
N SER A 69 5.60 0.47 4.57
CA SER A 69 4.39 1.09 5.11
C SER A 69 3.14 0.21 4.94
N PHE A 70 2.06 0.60 5.61
CA PHE A 70 0.75 -0.03 5.55
C PHE A 70 -0.38 1.00 5.67
N ILE A 71 -1.55 0.64 5.16
CA ILE A 71 -2.80 1.41 5.22
C ILE A 71 -3.89 0.53 5.84
N TYR A 72 -4.61 1.04 6.83
CA TYR A 72 -5.77 0.36 7.40
C TYR A 72 -6.93 0.45 6.42
N ILE A 73 -7.39 -0.71 5.93
CA ILE A 73 -8.49 -0.73 4.95
C ILE A 73 -9.80 -0.29 5.60
N SER A 74 -9.95 -0.52 6.91
CA SER A 74 -11.09 -0.09 7.71
C SER A 74 -11.30 1.42 7.76
N ASP A 75 -10.27 2.22 7.47
CA ASP A 75 -10.38 3.68 7.42
C ASP A 75 -11.16 4.14 6.18
N TYR A 76 -11.20 3.29 5.15
CA TYR A 76 -11.77 3.58 3.83
C TYR A 76 -13.04 2.80 3.56
N PHE A 77 -13.09 1.52 3.95
CA PHE A 77 -14.18 0.61 3.63
C PHE A 77 -14.82 0.02 4.88
N GLN A 78 -16.09 -0.35 4.79
CA GLN A 78 -16.75 -1.09 5.86
C GLN A 78 -16.18 -2.50 6.01
N PRO A 79 -15.71 -2.88 7.21
CA PRO A 79 -15.31 -4.25 7.49
C PRO A 79 -16.53 -5.18 7.53
N ASP A 80 -16.29 -6.47 7.29
CA ASP A 80 -17.26 -7.57 7.39
C ASP A 80 -18.46 -7.47 6.42
N ALA A 81 -18.40 -6.55 5.45
CA ALA A 81 -19.37 -6.43 4.38
C ALA A 81 -19.10 -7.49 3.29
N THR A 82 -20.17 -8.06 2.72
CA THR A 82 -20.09 -9.02 1.59
C THR A 82 -19.69 -8.37 0.27
N SER A 83 -19.49 -7.05 0.26
CA SER A 83 -19.08 -6.24 -0.88
C SER A 83 -18.36 -5.00 -0.36
N LEU A 84 -17.44 -4.43 -1.14
CA LEU A 84 -16.83 -3.14 -0.81
C LEU A 84 -17.90 -2.06 -0.69
N LYS A 85 -17.96 -1.41 0.48
CA LYS A 85 -18.83 -0.28 0.77
C LYS A 85 -18.01 0.85 1.37
N PRO A 86 -18.37 2.12 1.13
CA PRO A 86 -17.73 3.25 1.76
C PRO A 86 -17.73 3.11 3.29
N GLY A 87 -16.62 3.48 3.93
CA GLY A 87 -16.52 3.57 5.38
C GLY A 87 -17.56 4.53 5.97
N GLY A 88 -17.80 4.43 7.28
CA GLY A 88 -18.86 5.20 7.95
C GLY A 88 -18.74 6.71 7.74
N ASP A 89 -17.53 7.26 7.78
CA ASP A 89 -17.29 8.69 7.56
C ASP A 89 -17.64 9.15 6.14
N TYR A 90 -17.37 8.30 5.13
CA TYR A 90 -17.73 8.54 3.74
C TYR A 90 -19.25 8.48 3.54
N GLU A 91 -19.93 7.51 4.16
CA GLU A 91 -21.40 7.43 4.11
C GLU A 91 -22.06 8.66 4.74
N VAL A 92 -21.57 9.13 5.89
CA VAL A 92 -22.09 10.33 6.57
C VAL A 92 -21.92 11.58 5.69
N LYS A 93 -20.84 11.66 4.92
CA LYS A 93 -20.59 12.75 3.96
C LYS A 93 -21.34 12.58 2.63
N GLY A 94 -22.02 11.46 2.42
CA GLY A 94 -22.70 11.14 1.16
C GLY A 94 -21.72 10.86 0.01
N GLU A 95 -20.50 10.44 0.32
CA GLU A 95 -19.44 10.15 -0.64
C GLU A 95 -19.57 8.71 -1.17
N GLY A 96 -19.41 8.55 -2.49
CA GLY A 96 -19.50 7.26 -3.16
C GLY A 96 -18.20 6.46 -3.13
N LEU A 97 -18.27 5.22 -3.62
CA LEU A 97 -17.13 4.30 -3.68
C LEU A 97 -15.95 4.85 -4.50
N ASP A 98 -16.23 5.64 -5.54
CA ASP A 98 -15.18 6.25 -6.37
C ASP A 98 -14.29 7.21 -5.55
N LYS A 99 -14.89 7.99 -4.65
CA LYS A 99 -14.17 8.93 -3.79
C LYS A 99 -13.29 8.20 -2.77
N VAL A 100 -13.80 7.12 -2.18
CA VAL A 100 -13.07 6.24 -1.27
C VAL A 100 -11.83 5.68 -1.97
N TRP A 101 -12.00 5.21 -3.20
CA TRP A 101 -10.90 4.69 -4.01
C TRP A 101 -9.85 5.75 -4.30
N ASP A 102 -10.27 6.94 -4.70
CA ASP A 102 -9.34 8.02 -5.01
C ASP A 102 -8.54 8.44 -3.77
N ASP A 103 -9.17 8.56 -2.59
CA ASP A 103 -8.45 8.90 -1.35
C ASP A 103 -7.45 7.82 -0.91
N LEU A 104 -7.86 6.55 -0.94
CA LEU A 104 -6.95 5.45 -0.61
C LEU A 104 -5.75 5.40 -1.56
N LEU A 105 -6.00 5.59 -2.85
CA LEU A 105 -4.95 5.53 -3.86
C LEU A 105 -4.03 6.75 -3.78
N ASP A 106 -4.56 7.93 -3.50
CA ASP A 106 -3.77 9.14 -3.28
C ASP A 106 -2.83 8.99 -2.07
N GLU A 107 -3.33 8.42 -0.96
CA GLU A 107 -2.46 8.08 0.19
C GLU A 107 -1.36 7.09 -0.22
N LEU A 108 -1.72 6.00 -0.89
CA LEU A 108 -0.76 4.99 -1.33
C LEU A 108 0.30 5.58 -2.26
N PHE A 109 -0.11 6.35 -3.27
CA PHE A 109 0.81 7.00 -4.21
C PHE A 109 1.75 7.94 -3.47
N TYR A 110 1.22 8.76 -2.58
CA TYR A 110 2.02 9.70 -1.80
C TYR A 110 3.09 8.98 -0.97
N GLN A 111 2.72 7.89 -0.29
CA GLN A 111 3.68 7.11 0.48
C GLN A 111 4.73 6.45 -0.43
N VAL A 112 4.33 5.85 -1.56
CA VAL A 112 5.27 5.26 -2.53
C VAL A 112 6.26 6.32 -3.02
N GLU A 113 5.79 7.51 -3.40
CA GLU A 113 6.60 8.64 -3.87
C GLU A 113 7.60 9.11 -2.80
N ILE A 114 7.21 9.13 -1.52
CA ILE A 114 8.12 9.39 -0.39
C ILE A 114 9.22 8.34 -0.32
N PHE A 115 8.87 7.05 -0.36
CA PHE A 115 9.85 5.99 -0.24
C PHE A 115 10.77 5.89 -1.46
N THR A 116 10.33 6.35 -2.65
CA THR A 116 11.16 6.41 -3.85
C THR A 116 11.89 7.75 -4.04
N SER A 117 11.60 8.78 -3.22
CA SER A 117 12.23 10.10 -3.29
C SER A 117 13.77 10.12 -3.28
N PRO A 118 14.51 9.24 -2.58
CA PRO A 118 15.97 9.34 -2.57
C PRO A 118 16.64 8.77 -3.84
N VAL A 119 15.87 8.43 -4.87
CA VAL A 119 16.34 7.68 -6.05
C VAL A 119 16.04 8.45 -7.34
N PHE A 120 17.09 8.86 -8.03
CA PHE A 120 17.05 9.47 -9.39
C PHE A 120 16.41 8.48 -10.41
N PRO A 121 15.80 8.93 -11.54
CA PRO A 121 14.63 8.29 -12.13
C PRO A 121 14.87 6.83 -12.52
N ALA A 122 14.25 5.98 -11.69
CA ALA A 122 13.51 4.76 -11.97
C ALA A 122 13.90 3.97 -13.24
N LYS A 123 14.98 3.20 -13.13
CA LYS A 123 14.99 1.87 -13.76
C LYS A 123 15.20 0.83 -12.67
N GLY A 124 14.17 0.01 -12.46
CA GLY A 124 14.25 -1.21 -11.65
C GLY A 124 13.82 -1.08 -10.19
N VAL A 125 13.14 0.01 -9.78
CA VAL A 125 12.47 0.02 -8.47
C VAL A 125 11.30 -0.96 -8.54
N THR A 126 11.25 -1.89 -7.60
CA THR A 126 10.20 -2.90 -7.51
C THR A 126 9.31 -2.62 -6.31
N LEU A 127 8.02 -2.43 -6.57
CA LEU A 127 6.98 -2.31 -5.55
C LEU A 127 6.27 -3.67 -5.39
N GLU A 128 6.21 -4.19 -4.17
CA GLU A 128 5.46 -5.40 -3.81
C GLU A 128 4.26 -4.99 -2.93
N LEU A 129 3.04 -5.40 -3.31
CA LEU A 129 1.78 -5.05 -2.63
C LEU A 129 1.13 -6.30 -2.02
N TRP A 130 0.70 -6.22 -0.76
CA TRP A 130 0.12 -7.34 -0.02
C TRP A 130 -1.10 -6.87 0.74
N ALA A 131 -2.13 -7.71 0.89
CA ALA A 131 -3.28 -7.33 1.69
C ALA A 131 -3.80 -8.50 2.53
N GLY A 132 -4.04 -8.27 3.81
CA GLY A 132 -4.39 -9.35 4.73
C GLY A 132 -4.61 -8.88 6.16
N ASN A 133 -4.87 -9.85 7.05
CA ASN A 133 -5.22 -9.59 8.43
C ASN A 133 -4.02 -9.83 9.34
N ARG A 134 -3.62 -8.82 10.12
CA ARG A 134 -2.53 -8.97 11.09
C ARG A 134 -3.07 -9.44 12.45
N GLN A 135 -3.85 -10.52 12.46
CA GLN A 135 -4.46 -11.02 13.69
C GLN A 135 -3.47 -11.68 14.66
N ARG A 136 -2.22 -11.96 14.23
CA ARG A 136 -1.11 -12.38 15.10
C ARG A 136 0.22 -11.82 14.58
N PRO A 137 1.25 -11.70 15.45
CA PRO A 137 2.63 -11.44 15.01
C PRO A 137 3.16 -12.50 14.03
N GLU A 138 2.58 -13.71 14.07
CA GLU A 138 2.79 -14.84 13.16
C GLU A 138 1.84 -14.83 11.94
N GLY A 139 1.11 -13.73 11.73
CA GLY A 139 -0.07 -13.63 10.88
C GLY A 139 0.13 -14.20 9.48
N GLU A 140 -0.61 -15.25 9.16
CA GLU A 140 -0.71 -15.78 7.81
C GLU A 140 -1.23 -14.68 6.87
N TRP A 141 -0.45 -14.34 5.85
CA TRP A 141 -0.92 -13.53 4.74
C TRP A 141 -2.10 -14.24 4.09
N VAL A 142 -3.29 -13.66 4.20
CA VAL A 142 -4.51 -14.27 3.64
C VAL A 142 -4.46 -14.23 2.11
N TYR A 143 -4.00 -13.10 1.54
CA TYR A 143 -3.66 -13.00 0.12
C TYR A 143 -2.39 -12.18 -0.08
N ALA A 144 -1.38 -12.84 -0.65
CA ALA A 144 -0.29 -12.15 -1.31
C ALA A 144 -0.74 -11.83 -2.74
N VAL A 145 -0.63 -10.58 -3.19
CA VAL A 145 -0.48 -10.39 -4.64
C VAL A 145 1.00 -10.43 -4.93
N ASP A 146 1.40 -11.54 -5.53
CA ASP A 146 2.73 -11.79 -6.10
C ASP A 146 2.94 -10.93 -7.35
N ARG A 147 2.67 -9.63 -7.27
CA ARG A 147 2.87 -8.70 -8.37
C ARG A 147 3.86 -7.63 -7.95
N LYS A 148 5.11 -7.92 -8.30
CA LYS A 148 6.18 -6.95 -8.42
C LYS A 148 5.81 -5.95 -9.53
N ILE A 149 5.68 -4.69 -9.17
CA ILE A 149 5.47 -3.59 -10.12
C ILE A 149 6.84 -2.92 -10.32
N GLU A 150 7.34 -2.97 -11.55
CA GLU A 150 8.51 -2.18 -11.92
C GLU A 150 8.07 -0.74 -12.18
N LEU A 151 8.64 0.20 -11.43
CA LEU A 151 8.40 1.63 -11.62
C LEU A 151 9.37 2.15 -12.69
N HIS A 152 8.80 2.91 -13.63
CA HIS A 152 9.50 3.57 -14.74
C HIS A 152 9.17 5.06 -14.80
#